data_AF-A0A8J2SMT2-F1
#
_entry.id   AF-A0A8J2SMT2-F1
#
_cell.length_a   1.000
_cell.length_b   1.000
_cell.length_c   1.000
_cell.angle_alpha   90.00
_cell.angle_beta   90.00
_cell.angle_gamma   90.00
#
_symmetry.space_group_name_H-M   'P 1'
#
loop_
_entity.id
_entity.type
_entity.pdbx_description
1 polymer ?
#
loop_
_entity_poly.entity_id
_entity_poly.type
_entity_poly.pdbx_seq_one_letter_code
_entity_poly.pdbx_strand_id
1 'polypeptide(L)'
;MAQATFAQKAAKTTLFGGLVGGTFSLGCWQTQRYGWKTELLEKRRENLLKAPLPLPAGATTSSLPPDLAERGRRVVVSGSYLAERTVKVGPRSPPPGLFERAPGLGTGPQGFTNITVLRRKDGSEVLVDRGWSPRGMETACPTTTCEVVAVNSPGETKGTFSPENTDKHCLWVDLPFLRKRLKVADDALLLCACPSDSREEWPKPRAPEHLVTAAVTPQTHAGYAATWFALSAAGAAMCVYI
;
A
#
# COMPACT_ATOMS: atom_id res chain seq x y z
N MET A 1 17.64 -17.32 -56.99
CA MET A 1 18.02 -17.73 -55.62
C MET A 1 18.69 -16.61 -54.82
N ALA A 2 19.71 -15.89 -55.34
CA ALA A 2 20.45 -14.86 -54.60
C ALA A 2 19.61 -13.70 -54.01
N GLN A 3 18.61 -13.19 -54.75
CA GLN A 3 17.72 -12.10 -54.26
C GLN A 3 16.82 -12.54 -53.09
N ALA A 4 16.36 -13.79 -53.07
CA ALA A 4 15.52 -14.32 -52.00
C ALA A 4 16.30 -14.42 -50.67
N THR A 5 17.56 -14.80 -50.72
CA THR A 5 18.49 -14.83 -49.57
C THR A 5 18.81 -13.43 -49.02
N PHE A 6 18.93 -12.41 -49.88
CA PHE A 6 19.18 -11.03 -49.44
C PHE A 6 17.94 -10.43 -48.74
N ALA A 7 16.76 -10.59 -49.33
CA ALA A 7 15.51 -10.13 -48.74
C ALA A 7 15.22 -10.82 -47.39
N GLN A 8 15.51 -12.13 -47.27
CA GLN A 8 15.39 -12.86 -46.01
C GLN A 8 16.38 -12.37 -44.94
N LYS A 9 17.62 -12.04 -45.30
CA LYS A 9 18.58 -11.45 -44.35
C LYS A 9 18.12 -10.07 -43.88
N ALA A 10 17.75 -9.18 -44.80
CA ALA A 10 17.27 -7.83 -44.47
C ALA A 10 16.01 -7.83 -43.58
N ALA A 11 15.08 -8.76 -43.83
CA ALA A 11 13.88 -8.93 -43.00
C ALA A 11 14.23 -9.40 -41.58
N LYS A 12 15.17 -10.33 -41.43
CA LYS A 12 15.63 -10.82 -40.11
C LYS A 12 16.35 -9.72 -39.34
N THR A 13 17.27 -8.99 -39.97
CA THR A 13 18.00 -7.89 -39.32
C THR A 13 17.06 -6.79 -38.83
N THR A 14 16.05 -6.43 -39.61
CA THR A 14 15.04 -5.44 -39.20
C THR A 14 14.21 -5.92 -38.00
N LEU A 15 13.76 -7.18 -38.02
CA LEU A 15 12.98 -7.77 -36.94
C LEU A 15 13.78 -7.83 -35.62
N PHE A 16 14.99 -8.41 -35.66
CA PHE A 16 15.83 -8.54 -34.47
C PHE A 16 16.37 -7.19 -33.99
N GLY A 17 16.70 -6.27 -34.90
CA GLY A 17 17.07 -4.89 -34.54
C GLY A 17 15.94 -4.16 -33.80
N GLY A 18 14.70 -4.30 -34.28
CA GLY A 18 13.52 -3.76 -33.60
C GLY A 18 13.31 -4.36 -32.21
N LEU A 19 13.49 -5.68 -32.07
CA LEU A 19 13.41 -6.37 -30.78
C LEU A 19 14.49 -5.87 -29.81
N VAL A 20 15.73 -5.72 -30.27
CA VAL A 20 16.85 -5.21 -29.47
C VAL A 20 16.58 -3.80 -28.98
N GLY A 21 16.16 -2.91 -29.88
CA GLY A 21 15.82 -1.52 -29.53
C GLY A 21 14.65 -1.44 -28.55
N GLY A 22 13.60 -2.24 -28.75
CA GLY A 22 12.44 -2.30 -27.86
C GLY A 22 12.79 -2.81 -26.46
N THR A 23 13.50 -3.93 -26.37
CA THR A 23 13.93 -4.51 -25.09
C THR A 23 14.93 -3.61 -24.36
N PHE A 24 15.87 -2.97 -25.06
CA PHE A 24 16.76 -1.97 -24.46
C PHE A 24 15.99 -0.79 -23.86
N SER A 25 15.04 -0.25 -24.64
CA SER A 25 14.19 0.87 -24.19
C SER A 25 13.39 0.50 -22.94
N LEU A 26 12.86 -0.72 -22.87
CA LEU A 26 12.18 -1.24 -21.68
C LEU A 26 13.15 -1.36 -20.49
N GLY A 27 14.40 -1.81 -20.70
CA GLY A 27 15.43 -1.84 -19.67
C GLY A 27 15.73 -0.46 -19.08
N CYS A 28 15.89 0.54 -19.94
CA CYS A 28 16.07 1.94 -19.54
C CYS A 28 14.87 2.45 -18.73
N TRP A 29 13.65 2.21 -19.22
CA TRP A 29 12.42 2.61 -18.53
C TRP A 29 12.29 1.96 -17.15
N GLN A 30 12.59 0.67 -17.02
CA GLN A 30 12.56 -0.03 -15.72
C GLN A 30 13.61 0.53 -14.75
N THR A 31 14.79 0.91 -15.25
CA THR A 31 15.83 1.57 -14.45
C THR A 31 15.38 2.93 -13.95
N GLN A 32 14.73 3.73 -14.80
CA GLN A 32 14.13 5.00 -14.37
C GLN A 32 13.03 4.78 -13.31
N ARG A 33 12.19 3.75 -13.49
CA ARG A 33 11.16 3.38 -12.51
C ARG A 33 11.76 2.94 -11.18
N TYR A 34 12.88 2.22 -11.19
CA TYR A 34 13.63 1.90 -9.97
C TYR A 34 14.04 3.17 -9.21
N GLY A 35 14.68 4.12 -9.89
CA GLY A 35 15.13 5.38 -9.27
C GLY A 35 13.97 6.17 -8.67
N TRP A 36 12.93 6.40 -9.46
CA TRP A 36 11.72 7.10 -9.01
C TRP A 36 11.05 6.41 -7.82
N LYS A 37 10.92 5.08 -7.83
CA LYS A 37 10.33 4.33 -6.71
C LYS A 37 11.18 4.39 -5.45
N THR A 38 12.49 4.43 -5.60
CA THR A 38 13.44 4.56 -4.48
C THR A 38 13.26 5.93 -3.81
N GLU A 39 13.32 7.01 -4.60
CA GLU A 39 13.10 8.38 -4.10
C GLU A 39 11.72 8.54 -3.44
N LEU A 40 10.68 7.95 -4.03
CA LEU A 40 9.34 7.96 -3.46
C LEU A 40 9.27 7.29 -2.08
N LEU A 41 9.97 6.17 -1.89
CA LEU A 41 10.01 5.46 -0.61
C LEU A 41 10.86 6.22 0.42
N GLU A 42 12.00 6.77 0.01
CA GLU A 42 12.83 7.61 0.89
C GLU A 42 12.06 8.84 1.38
N LYS A 43 11.40 9.60 0.49
CA LYS A 43 10.57 10.74 0.90
C LYS A 43 9.49 10.34 1.92
N ARG A 44 8.88 9.16 1.76
CA ARG A 44 7.89 8.65 2.72
C ARG A 44 8.51 8.25 4.06
N ARG A 45 9.72 7.68 4.06
CA ARG A 45 10.48 7.37 5.28
C ARG A 45 10.85 8.65 6.03
N GLU A 46 11.38 9.65 5.32
CA GLU A 46 11.68 10.97 5.89
C GLU A 46 10.42 11.60 6.52
N ASN A 47 9.29 11.54 5.82
CA ASN A 47 8.02 12.05 6.32
C ASN A 47 7.53 11.35 7.59
N LEU A 48 7.80 10.05 7.73
CA LEU A 48 7.50 9.30 8.95
C LEU A 48 8.41 9.71 10.10
N LEU A 49 9.68 10.01 9.85
CA LEU A 49 10.61 10.41 10.90
C LEU A 49 10.29 11.78 11.50
N LYS A 50 9.73 12.69 10.70
CA LYS A 50 9.29 14.02 11.17
C LYS A 50 8.32 13.92 12.35
N ALA A 51 8.38 14.88 13.27
CA ALA A 51 7.49 14.98 14.42
C ALA A 51 6.01 14.99 13.97
N PRO A 52 5.10 14.28 14.66
CA PRO A 52 3.68 14.30 14.33
C PRO A 52 3.08 15.73 14.40
N LEU A 53 2.16 16.05 13.50
CA LEU A 53 1.42 17.33 13.52
C LEU A 53 -0.02 17.14 14.01
N PRO A 54 -0.62 18.11 14.71
CA PRO A 54 -2.03 18.02 15.07
C PRO A 54 -2.90 17.97 13.81
N LEU A 55 -3.87 17.05 13.78
CA LEU A 55 -4.86 17.01 12.71
C LEU A 55 -5.80 18.23 12.83
N PRO A 56 -5.95 19.08 11.79
CA PRO A 56 -6.81 20.26 11.86
C PRO A 56 -8.27 19.90 12.17
N ALA A 57 -8.98 20.80 12.86
CA ALA A 57 -10.41 20.63 13.14
C ALA A 57 -11.20 20.48 11.83
N GLY A 58 -12.14 19.53 11.79
CA GLY A 58 -12.93 19.25 10.58
C GLY A 58 -12.14 18.80 9.35
N ALA A 59 -10.87 18.41 9.48
CA ALA A 59 -10.07 17.93 8.35
C ALA A 59 -10.71 16.74 7.65
N THR A 60 -10.85 16.83 6.32
CA THR A 60 -11.41 15.80 5.46
C THR A 60 -10.44 15.45 4.34
N THR A 61 -10.78 14.46 3.51
CA THR A 61 -9.95 14.05 2.37
C THR A 61 -9.69 15.20 1.40
N SER A 62 -10.62 16.15 1.29
CA SER A 62 -10.55 17.27 0.34
C SER A 62 -9.95 18.55 0.95
N SER A 63 -9.97 18.68 2.28
CA SER A 63 -9.49 19.87 3.00
C SER A 63 -8.15 19.66 3.70
N LEU A 64 -7.53 18.48 3.54
CA LEU A 64 -6.27 18.16 4.20
C LEU A 64 -5.14 19.07 3.67
N PRO A 65 -4.41 19.77 4.55
CA PRO A 65 -3.26 20.57 4.15
C PRO A 65 -2.23 19.73 3.34
N PRO A 66 -1.57 20.30 2.33
CA PRO A 66 -0.66 19.55 1.45
C PRO A 66 0.42 18.76 2.19
N ASP A 67 0.97 19.32 3.26
CA ASP A 67 1.99 18.69 4.11
C ASP A 67 1.46 17.47 4.88
N LEU A 68 0.17 17.47 5.24
CA LEU A 68 -0.51 16.33 5.86
C LEU A 68 -1.05 15.32 4.83
N ALA A 69 -1.29 15.76 3.59
CA ALA A 69 -1.71 14.92 2.48
C ALA A 69 -0.57 14.05 1.94
N GLU A 70 0.69 14.45 2.17
CA GLU A 70 1.84 13.64 1.82
C GLU A 70 1.81 12.27 2.52
N ARG A 71 2.00 11.20 1.74
CA ARG A 71 2.11 9.84 2.27
C ARG A 71 3.26 9.76 3.28
N GLY A 72 3.01 9.05 4.38
CA GLY A 72 3.99 8.90 5.46
C GLY A 72 3.99 10.05 6.46
N ARG A 73 3.22 11.13 6.28
CA ARG A 73 3.13 12.15 7.32
C ARG A 73 2.34 11.63 8.53
N ARG A 74 2.96 11.67 9.71
CA ARG A 74 2.29 11.38 10.98
C ARG A 74 1.47 12.58 11.46
N VAL A 75 0.25 12.29 11.90
CA VAL A 75 -0.65 13.22 12.55
C VAL A 75 -1.03 12.74 13.94
N VAL A 76 -1.37 13.67 14.81
CA VAL A 76 -1.95 13.42 16.13
C VAL A 76 -3.42 13.78 16.07
N VAL A 77 -4.28 12.85 16.48
CA VAL A 77 -5.72 13.07 16.59
C VAL A 77 -6.22 12.63 17.95
N SER A 78 -7.06 13.46 18.56
CA SER A 78 -7.65 13.18 19.88
C SER A 78 -9.17 13.06 19.76
N GLY A 79 -9.74 12.09 20.46
CA GLY A 79 -11.17 11.82 20.42
C GLY A 79 -11.57 10.58 21.19
N SER A 80 -12.85 10.23 21.11
CA SER A 80 -13.41 9.02 21.73
C SER A 80 -13.79 8.02 20.65
N TYR A 81 -13.37 6.77 20.83
CA TYR A 81 -13.77 5.71 19.91
C TYR A 81 -15.23 5.33 20.10
N LEU A 82 -15.92 5.10 18.99
CA LEU A 82 -17.27 4.56 18.97
C LEU A 82 -17.17 3.05 18.70
N ALA A 83 -17.05 2.26 19.77
CA ALA A 83 -16.73 0.84 19.69
C ALA A 83 -17.75 0.05 18.84
N GLU A 84 -19.04 0.42 18.94
CA GLU A 84 -20.15 -0.13 18.16
C GLU A 84 -20.07 0.20 16.66
N ARG A 85 -19.28 1.20 16.28
CA ARG A 85 -18.96 1.59 14.90
C ARG A 85 -17.57 1.09 14.52
N THR A 86 -17.35 -0.21 14.72
CA THR A 86 -16.15 -0.93 14.30
C THR A 86 -16.47 -1.92 13.19
N VAL A 87 -15.69 -1.92 12.12
CA VAL A 87 -15.71 -2.93 11.06
C VAL A 87 -14.39 -3.69 11.05
N LYS A 88 -14.49 -5.03 11.05
CA LYS A 88 -13.36 -5.94 10.84
C LYS A 88 -13.21 -6.20 9.34
N VAL A 89 -12.04 -5.86 8.79
CA VAL A 89 -11.70 -6.06 7.38
C VAL A 89 -10.75 -7.24 7.25
N GLY A 90 -11.12 -8.27 6.50
CA GLY A 90 -10.28 -9.45 6.28
C GLY A 90 -10.97 -10.58 5.52
N PRO A 91 -10.29 -11.73 5.34
CA PRO A 91 -9.09 -12.15 6.07
C PRO A 91 -7.82 -11.35 5.71
N ARG A 92 -6.96 -11.12 6.71
CA ARG A 92 -5.65 -10.47 6.58
C ARG A 92 -4.56 -11.32 7.21
N SER A 93 -3.42 -11.41 6.54
CA SER A 93 -2.19 -11.94 7.11
C SER A 93 -1.71 -11.06 8.27
N PRO A 94 -0.99 -11.62 9.25
CA PRO A 94 -0.48 -10.84 10.35
C PRO A 94 0.57 -9.84 9.84
N PRO A 95 0.74 -8.69 10.51
CA PRO A 95 1.86 -7.80 10.26
C PRO A 95 3.20 -8.54 10.35
N PRO A 96 4.20 -8.20 9.52
CA PRO A 96 5.54 -8.77 9.65
C PRO A 96 6.09 -8.59 11.07
N GLY A 97 6.78 -9.61 11.58
CA GLY A 97 7.39 -9.58 12.91
C GLY A 97 6.44 -9.87 14.09
N LEU A 98 5.12 -9.98 13.86
CA LEU A 98 4.18 -10.25 14.94
C LEU A 98 4.09 -11.73 15.34
N PHE A 99 4.31 -12.64 14.39
CA PHE A 99 4.43 -14.08 14.63
C PHE A 99 5.66 -14.61 13.92
N GLU A 100 6.22 -15.71 14.44
CA GLU A 100 7.22 -16.47 13.72
C GLU A 100 6.68 -16.92 12.36
N ARG A 101 7.54 -16.87 11.35
CA ARG A 101 7.16 -17.20 9.98
C ARG A 101 6.90 -18.71 9.91
N ALA A 102 5.63 -19.09 9.88
CA ALA A 102 5.26 -20.48 9.64
C ALA A 102 5.80 -20.94 8.28
N PRO A 103 6.40 -22.15 8.18
CA PRO A 103 6.82 -22.69 6.90
C PRO A 103 5.61 -22.94 5.99
N GLY A 104 5.71 -22.55 4.71
CA GLY A 104 4.66 -22.71 3.70
C GLY A 104 3.87 -21.43 3.37
N LEU A 105 3.46 -21.27 2.10
CA LEU A 105 2.54 -20.20 1.72
C LEU A 105 1.16 -20.45 2.35
N GLY A 106 0.67 -19.51 3.15
CA GLY A 106 -0.70 -19.52 3.68
C GLY A 106 -0.91 -20.24 5.01
N THR A 107 0.15 -20.72 5.66
CA THR A 107 0.08 -21.41 6.97
C THR A 107 0.07 -20.46 8.17
N GLY A 108 0.23 -19.15 7.95
CA GLY A 108 0.20 -18.14 9.00
C GLY A 108 -1.21 -17.86 9.54
N PRO A 109 -1.34 -17.40 10.80
CA PRO A 109 -2.63 -17.11 11.41
C PRO A 109 -3.36 -16.01 10.64
N GLN A 110 -4.63 -16.24 10.29
CA GLN A 110 -5.46 -15.22 9.65
C GLN A 110 -6.16 -14.35 10.70
N GLY A 111 -6.36 -13.08 10.36
CA GLY A 111 -7.03 -12.13 11.22
C GLY A 111 -7.73 -11.03 10.45
N PHE A 112 -7.96 -9.92 11.14
CA PHE A 112 -8.68 -8.77 10.64
C PHE A 112 -7.96 -7.48 10.98
N THR A 113 -8.01 -6.53 10.07
CA THR A 113 -7.77 -5.12 10.41
C THR A 113 -9.03 -4.54 11.04
N ASN A 114 -8.89 -3.77 12.12
CA ASN A 114 -10.01 -3.23 12.88
C ASN A 114 -10.12 -1.73 12.61
N ILE A 115 -11.15 -1.33 11.87
CA ILE A 115 -11.42 0.07 11.54
C ILE A 115 -12.55 0.56 12.42
N THR A 116 -12.28 1.55 13.27
CA THR A 116 -13.24 2.10 14.22
C THR A 116 -13.40 3.60 13.99
N VAL A 117 -14.63 4.10 14.12
CA VAL A 117 -14.89 5.54 14.09
C VAL A 117 -14.33 6.20 15.36
N LEU A 118 -13.57 7.28 15.20
CA LEU A 118 -13.13 8.15 16.27
C LEU A 118 -13.87 9.48 16.15
N ARG A 119 -14.67 9.82 17.17
CA ARG A 119 -15.35 11.11 17.26
C ARG A 119 -14.46 12.12 17.98
N ARG A 120 -14.20 13.24 17.31
CA ARG A 120 -13.35 14.32 17.81
C ARG A 120 -14.15 15.31 18.64
N LYS A 121 -13.45 16.16 19.40
CA LYS A 121 -14.08 17.18 20.28
C LYS A 121 -14.95 18.18 19.52
N ASP A 122 -14.59 18.47 18.27
CA ASP A 122 -15.35 19.36 17.37
C ASP A 122 -16.57 18.69 16.72
N GLY A 123 -16.86 17.43 17.08
CA GLY A 123 -17.94 16.62 16.51
C GLY A 123 -17.61 15.97 15.17
N SER A 124 -16.47 16.32 14.55
CA SER A 124 -16.03 15.65 13.32
C SER A 124 -15.62 14.20 13.60
N GLU A 125 -15.80 13.34 12.59
CA GLU A 125 -15.54 11.91 12.71
C GLU A 125 -14.48 11.48 11.69
N VAL A 126 -13.54 10.66 12.14
CA VAL A 126 -12.52 10.04 11.28
C VAL A 126 -12.55 8.53 11.47
N LEU A 127 -12.15 7.80 10.42
CA LEU A 127 -11.92 6.37 10.50
C LEU A 127 -10.50 6.12 10.98
N VAL A 128 -10.32 5.23 11.95
CA VAL A 128 -9.00 4.82 12.42
C VAL A 128 -8.84 3.32 12.23
N ASP A 129 -7.88 2.92 11.39
CA ASP A 129 -7.34 1.58 11.39
C ASP A 129 -6.48 1.41 12.64
N ARG A 130 -7.05 0.72 13.63
CA ARG A 130 -6.45 0.46 14.94
C ARG A 130 -5.42 -0.67 14.91
N GLY A 131 -5.31 -1.38 13.79
CA GLY A 131 -4.39 -2.49 13.61
C GLY A 131 -5.05 -3.84 13.42
N TRP A 132 -4.19 -4.87 13.44
CA TRP A 132 -4.57 -6.25 13.16
C TRP A 132 -4.88 -7.04 14.44
N SER A 133 -5.84 -7.95 14.39
CA SER A 133 -6.09 -8.95 15.43
C SER A 133 -6.35 -10.34 14.83
N PRO A 134 -5.95 -11.45 15.50
CA PRO A 134 -6.27 -12.78 15.05
C PRO A 134 -7.78 -13.05 15.04
N ARG A 135 -8.22 -14.03 14.25
CA ARG A 135 -9.59 -14.52 14.28
C ARG A 135 -9.94 -15.03 15.69
N GLY A 136 -11.13 -14.66 16.17
CA GLY A 136 -11.62 -15.08 17.50
C GLY A 136 -11.05 -14.28 18.67
N MET A 137 -10.08 -13.40 18.46
CA MET A 137 -9.57 -12.54 19.52
C MET A 137 -10.50 -11.37 19.79
N GLU A 138 -10.74 -11.13 21.07
CA GLU A 138 -11.36 -9.91 21.55
C GLU A 138 -10.44 -8.72 21.28
N THR A 139 -11.06 -7.61 20.89
CA THR A 139 -10.36 -6.38 20.55
C THR A 139 -10.84 -5.32 21.50
N ALA A 140 -10.00 -4.98 22.48
CA ALA A 140 -10.29 -3.92 23.42
C ALA A 140 -10.49 -2.61 22.65
N CYS A 141 -11.35 -1.73 23.15
CA CYS A 141 -11.53 -0.39 22.61
C CYS A 141 -11.47 0.60 23.76
N PRO A 142 -10.60 1.63 23.70
CA PRO A 142 -10.58 2.65 24.73
C PRO A 142 -11.97 3.28 24.90
N THR A 143 -12.45 3.29 26.13
CA THR A 143 -13.76 3.86 26.51
C THR A 143 -13.67 5.35 26.82
N THR A 144 -12.48 5.84 27.14
CA THR A 144 -12.20 7.24 27.40
C THR A 144 -11.64 7.94 26.15
N THR A 145 -11.66 9.27 26.17
CA THR A 145 -10.92 10.08 25.19
C THR A 145 -9.46 9.66 25.18
N CYS A 146 -8.90 9.48 23.99
CA CYS A 146 -7.51 9.13 23.78
C CYS A 146 -6.88 9.98 22.69
N GLU A 147 -5.56 10.03 22.72
CA GLU A 147 -4.74 10.60 21.66
C GLU A 147 -4.13 9.47 20.83
N VAL A 148 -4.14 9.62 19.52
CA VAL A 148 -3.68 8.62 18.56
C VAL A 148 -2.73 9.27 17.58
N VAL A 149 -1.49 8.78 17.52
CA VAL A 149 -0.57 9.08 16.44
C VAL A 149 -0.88 8.14 15.27
N ALA A 150 -1.12 8.70 14.09
CA ALA A 150 -1.54 7.93 12.93
C ALA A 150 -1.00 8.52 11.62
N VAL A 151 -1.09 7.76 10.53
CA VAL A 151 -0.71 8.20 9.18
C VAL A 151 -1.95 8.20 8.30
N ASN A 152 -2.13 9.24 7.49
CA ASN A 152 -3.20 9.32 6.51
C ASN A 152 -3.10 8.17 5.48
N SER A 153 -4.20 7.45 5.27
CA SER A 153 -4.29 6.31 4.38
C SER A 153 -5.40 6.50 3.34
N PRO A 154 -5.14 6.25 2.04
CA PRO A 154 -6.13 6.37 0.99
C PRO A 154 -7.10 5.18 0.91
N GLY A 155 -6.95 4.19 1.79
CA GLY A 155 -7.60 2.89 1.62
C GLY A 155 -6.99 2.07 0.49
N GLU A 156 -7.75 1.10 -0.01
CA GLU A 156 -7.36 0.19 -1.07
C GLU A 156 -8.15 0.47 -2.36
N THR A 157 -7.54 0.19 -3.50
CA THR A 157 -8.18 0.33 -4.81
C THR A 157 -8.66 -1.05 -5.26
N LYS A 158 -9.89 -1.10 -5.79
CA LYS A 158 -10.48 -2.32 -6.33
C LYS A 158 -9.64 -2.86 -7.49
N GLY A 159 -9.16 -4.09 -7.36
CA GLY A 159 -8.52 -4.82 -8.45
C GLY A 159 -9.54 -5.57 -9.31
N THR A 160 -9.12 -6.04 -10.49
CA THR A 160 -9.97 -6.78 -11.45
C THR A 160 -10.61 -8.03 -10.84
N PHE A 161 -9.93 -8.69 -9.90
CA PHE A 161 -10.40 -9.90 -9.22
C PHE A 161 -10.80 -9.65 -7.76
N SER A 162 -10.93 -8.39 -7.36
CA SER A 162 -11.39 -8.04 -6.02
C SER A 162 -12.89 -8.28 -5.91
N PRO A 163 -13.37 -9.17 -5.03
CA PRO A 163 -14.79 -9.36 -4.78
C PRO A 163 -15.43 -8.11 -4.17
N GLU A 164 -16.75 -8.00 -4.28
CA GLU A 164 -17.50 -6.92 -3.64
C GLU A 164 -17.50 -7.08 -2.11
N ASN A 165 -17.39 -5.95 -1.41
CA ASN A 165 -17.68 -5.90 0.01
C ASN A 165 -19.19 -6.02 0.26
N THR A 166 -19.55 -6.73 1.31
CA THR A 166 -20.94 -6.89 1.77
C THR A 166 -21.02 -6.63 3.27
N ASP A 167 -22.23 -6.48 3.81
CA ASP A 167 -22.44 -6.28 5.25
C ASP A 167 -21.92 -7.45 6.10
N LYS A 168 -21.90 -8.66 5.52
CA LYS A 168 -21.37 -9.88 6.15
C LYS A 168 -19.87 -10.06 5.95
N HIS A 169 -19.35 -9.62 4.81
CA HIS A 169 -17.97 -9.83 4.40
C HIS A 169 -17.34 -8.52 3.91
N CYS A 170 -16.55 -7.88 4.76
CA CYS A 170 -15.70 -6.75 4.38
C CYS A 170 -14.28 -7.28 4.17
N LEU A 171 -13.87 -7.42 2.91
CA LEU A 171 -12.70 -8.16 2.49
C LEU A 171 -11.48 -7.25 2.26
N TRP A 172 -11.71 -6.01 1.84
CA TRP A 172 -10.68 -5.02 1.54
C TRP A 172 -11.13 -3.60 1.97
N VAL A 173 -10.17 -2.69 2.15
CA VAL A 173 -10.40 -1.35 2.73
C VAL A 173 -10.94 -0.39 1.66
N ASP A 174 -12.18 -0.62 1.25
CA ASP A 174 -12.95 0.24 0.35
C ASP A 174 -13.51 1.44 1.15
N LEU A 175 -12.92 2.64 0.95
CA LEU A 175 -13.34 3.83 1.69
C LEU A 175 -14.80 4.23 1.45
N PRO A 176 -15.30 4.36 0.20
CA PRO A 176 -16.72 4.59 -0.05
C PRO A 176 -17.64 3.60 0.69
N PHE A 177 -17.34 2.30 0.61
CA PHE A 177 -18.15 1.29 1.30
C PHE A 177 -18.10 1.46 2.83
N LEU A 178 -16.89 1.63 3.39
CA LEU A 178 -16.70 1.77 4.84
C LEU A 178 -17.37 3.03 5.38
N ARG A 179 -17.27 4.15 4.66
CA ARG A 179 -17.89 5.43 5.05
C ARG A 179 -19.40 5.29 5.16
N LYS A 180 -20.02 4.69 4.13
CA LYS A 180 -21.46 4.39 4.12
C LYS A 180 -21.85 3.42 5.24
N ARG A 181 -21.14 2.31 5.40
CA ARG A 181 -21.45 1.29 6.42
C ARG A 181 -21.29 1.81 7.84
N LEU A 182 -20.26 2.61 8.08
CA LEU A 182 -20.01 3.24 9.37
C LEU A 182 -20.80 4.54 9.57
N LYS A 183 -21.57 5.00 8.58
CA LYS A 183 -22.39 6.24 8.64
C LYS A 183 -21.57 7.49 8.98
N VAL A 184 -20.35 7.60 8.43
CA VAL A 184 -19.52 8.81 8.51
C VAL A 184 -19.66 9.63 7.23
N ALA A 185 -19.15 10.86 7.22
CA ALA A 185 -19.13 11.70 6.04
C ALA A 185 -18.38 11.04 4.86
N ASP A 186 -18.82 11.32 3.63
CA ASP A 186 -18.27 10.74 2.40
C ASP A 186 -16.81 11.13 2.14
N ASP A 187 -16.29 12.15 2.81
CA ASP A 187 -14.91 12.61 2.74
C ASP A 187 -14.13 12.38 4.05
N ALA A 188 -14.69 11.64 5.02
CA ALA A 188 -14.03 11.33 6.29
C ALA A 188 -12.68 10.62 6.07
N LEU A 189 -11.63 11.08 6.75
CA LEU A 189 -10.29 10.53 6.62
C LEU A 189 -10.18 9.11 7.17
N LEU A 190 -9.30 8.30 6.57
CA LEU A 190 -8.81 7.06 7.18
C LEU A 190 -7.39 7.26 7.68
N LEU A 191 -7.18 6.98 8.96
CA LEU A 191 -5.92 7.13 9.65
C LEU A 191 -5.43 5.75 10.14
N CYS A 192 -4.23 5.35 9.75
CA CYS A 192 -3.60 4.11 10.26
C CYS A 192 -2.83 4.43 11.53
N ALA A 193 -3.28 3.90 12.66
CA ALA A 193 -2.62 4.10 13.95
C ALA A 193 -1.18 3.58 13.91
N CYS A 194 -0.28 4.33 14.54
CA CYS A 194 1.08 3.89 14.85
C CYS A 194 1.11 3.13 16.18
N PRO A 195 2.09 2.25 16.42
CA PRO A 195 2.28 1.61 17.71
C PRO A 195 2.56 2.66 18.81
N SER A 196 2.06 2.40 20.01
CA SER A 196 2.47 3.09 21.24
C SER A 196 3.01 2.05 22.22
N ASP A 197 3.91 2.47 23.10
CA ASP A 197 4.60 1.60 24.07
C ASP A 197 3.65 0.91 25.08
N SER A 198 2.35 1.25 25.05
CA SER A 198 1.39 0.97 26.11
C SER A 198 0.27 -0.03 25.76
N ARG A 199 0.37 -0.78 24.65
CA ARG A 199 -0.72 -1.69 24.23
C ARG A 199 -0.28 -3.14 24.13
N GLU A 200 -0.37 -3.86 25.25
CA GLU A 200 -0.34 -5.33 25.25
C GLU A 200 -1.58 -5.93 24.59
N GLU A 201 -2.70 -5.21 24.59
CA GLU A 201 -4.00 -5.63 24.07
C GLU A 201 -4.10 -5.62 22.53
N TRP A 202 -5.08 -6.36 22.01
CA TRP A 202 -5.48 -6.34 20.61
C TRP A 202 -6.47 -5.21 20.33
N PRO A 203 -6.47 -4.62 19.12
CA PRO A 203 -5.62 -4.95 17.96
C PRO A 203 -4.24 -4.29 18.00
N LYS A 204 -3.27 -4.89 17.28
CA LYS A 204 -1.89 -4.41 17.19
C LYS A 204 -1.72 -3.51 15.97
N PRO A 205 -1.38 -2.22 16.15
CA PRO A 205 -1.08 -1.32 15.05
C PRO A 205 0.08 -1.85 14.19
N ARG A 206 0.09 -1.50 12.91
CA ARG A 206 1.23 -1.80 12.04
C ARG A 206 2.38 -0.87 12.41
N ALA A 207 3.60 -1.40 12.42
CA ALA A 207 4.78 -0.55 12.60
C ALA A 207 4.86 0.50 11.47
N PRO A 208 5.27 1.75 11.77
CA PRO A 208 5.22 2.83 10.79
C PRO A 208 5.99 2.51 9.50
N GLU A 209 7.11 1.79 9.60
CA GLU A 209 7.90 1.31 8.46
C GLU A 209 7.10 0.43 7.49
N HIS A 210 6.11 -0.32 7.99
CA HIS A 210 5.21 -1.14 7.17
C HIS A 210 4.07 -0.32 6.54
N LEU A 211 3.95 0.96 6.88
CA LEU A 211 3.07 1.90 6.19
C LEU A 211 3.76 2.51 4.95
N VAL A 212 5.09 2.37 4.83
CA VAL A 212 5.85 2.77 3.64
C VAL A 212 5.92 1.63 2.63
N THR A 213 4.85 1.47 1.85
CA THR A 213 4.79 0.41 0.83
C THR A 213 4.64 0.98 -0.57
N ALA A 214 5.20 0.27 -1.54
CA ALA A 214 4.93 0.47 -2.96
C ALA A 214 4.33 -0.83 -3.52
N ALA A 215 3.30 -0.71 -4.36
CA ALA A 215 2.64 -1.87 -4.98
C ALA A 215 3.62 -2.75 -5.78
N VAL A 216 4.62 -2.14 -6.42
CA VAL A 216 5.77 -2.82 -7.03
C VAL A 216 7.02 -2.19 -6.44
N THR A 217 7.89 -3.05 -5.89
CA THR A 217 9.11 -2.60 -5.18
C THR A 217 10.17 -2.13 -6.18
N PRO A 218 11.10 -1.24 -5.77
CA PRO A 218 12.25 -0.92 -6.59
C PRO A 218 13.00 -2.19 -7.03
N GLN A 219 13.22 -3.14 -6.12
CA GLN A 219 13.96 -4.37 -6.40
C GLN A 219 13.30 -5.21 -7.51
N THR A 220 11.97 -5.24 -7.56
CA THR A 220 11.24 -5.87 -8.67
C THR A 220 11.55 -5.17 -10.01
N HIS A 221 11.59 -3.84 -10.05
CA HIS A 221 11.96 -3.08 -11.24
C HIS A 221 13.43 -3.30 -11.65
N ALA A 222 14.35 -3.44 -10.68
CA ALA A 222 15.74 -3.79 -10.97
C ALA A 222 15.84 -5.18 -11.62
N GLY A 223 15.09 -6.17 -11.11
CA GLY A 223 14.99 -7.48 -11.73
C GLY A 223 14.45 -7.43 -13.17
N TYR A 224 13.39 -6.65 -13.41
CA TYR A 224 12.88 -6.44 -14.76
C TYR A 224 13.90 -5.76 -15.68
N ALA A 225 14.60 -4.73 -15.21
CA ALA A 225 15.64 -4.07 -15.98
C ALA A 225 16.72 -5.06 -16.42
N ALA A 226 17.19 -5.91 -15.50
CA ALA A 226 18.16 -6.96 -15.81
C ALA A 226 17.63 -7.93 -16.88
N THR A 227 16.39 -8.40 -16.77
CA THR A 227 15.76 -9.25 -17.78
C THR A 227 15.71 -8.58 -19.16
N TRP A 228 15.27 -7.32 -19.23
CA TRP A 228 15.15 -6.61 -20.50
C TRP A 228 16.49 -6.32 -21.17
N PHE A 229 17.51 -5.95 -20.39
CA PHE A 229 18.87 -5.80 -20.92
C PHE A 229 19.49 -7.12 -21.35
N ALA A 230 19.25 -8.22 -20.63
CA ALA A 230 19.71 -9.55 -21.04
C ALA A 230 19.06 -9.99 -22.37
N LEU A 231 17.76 -9.75 -22.55
CA LEU A 231 17.07 -10.02 -23.81
C LEU A 231 17.60 -9.15 -24.96
N SER A 232 17.89 -7.88 -24.69
CA SER A 232 18.51 -6.98 -25.66
C SER A 232 19.90 -7.47 -26.09
N ALA A 233 20.74 -7.87 -25.13
CA ALA A 233 22.06 -8.42 -25.40
C ALA A 233 22.01 -9.73 -26.19
N ALA A 234 21.10 -10.65 -25.84
CA ALA A 234 20.90 -11.90 -26.56
C ALA A 234 20.39 -11.64 -27.99
N GLY A 235 19.45 -10.71 -28.17
CA GLY A 235 18.98 -10.29 -29.48
C GLY A 235 20.10 -9.68 -30.33
N ALA A 236 20.94 -8.84 -29.74
CA ALA A 236 22.07 -8.23 -30.42
C ALA A 236 23.11 -9.28 -30.84
N ALA A 237 23.41 -10.26 -29.98
CA ALA A 237 24.27 -11.38 -30.34
C ALA A 237 23.69 -12.15 -31.53
N MET A 238 22.39 -12.48 -31.52
CA MET A 238 21.75 -13.15 -32.66
C MET A 238 21.83 -12.34 -33.97
N CYS A 239 21.71 -11.01 -33.92
CA CYS A 239 21.92 -10.16 -35.10
C CYS A 239 23.33 -10.29 -35.71
N VAL A 240 24.35 -10.61 -34.91
CA VAL A 240 25.73 -10.80 -35.39
C VAL A 240 25.90 -12.16 -36.08
N TYR A 241 25.16 -13.19 -35.65
CA TYR A 241 25.30 -14.56 -36.14
C TYR A 241 24.34 -14.96 -37.27
N ILE A 242 23.39 -14.09 -37.65
CA ILE A 242 22.36 -14.33 -38.69
C ILE A 242 22.65 -13.51 -39.96
#